data_AF-A0A8D8CQE2-F1
#
_entry.id   AF-A0A8D8CQE2-F1
#
_cell.length_a   1.000
_cell.length_b   1.000
_cell.length_c   1.000
_cell.angle_alpha   90.00
_cell.angle_beta   90.00
_cell.angle_gamma   90.00
#
_symmetry.space_group_name_H-M   'P 1'
#
loop_
_entity.id
_entity.type
_entity.pdbx_description
1 polymer ?
#
loop_
_entity_poly.entity_id
_entity_poly.type
_entity_poly.pdbx_seq_one_letter_code
_entity_poly.pdbx_strand_id
1 'polypeptide(L)'
;ADVEVDYRGYEVTVENFVRLLTGRNENGTARSKRLLSDAGSNVLIYLTGHGGDGFLKFQDSEEITNQELADAIEQMWQKQRYNELFFMIDTCQAASMYEKFYSPNILAVASSLVGEDSLSHH
;
A
#
# COMPACT_ATOMS: atom_id res chain seq x y z
N ALA A 1 11.34 -15.87 -15.98
CA ALA A 1 11.49 -15.38 -14.60
C ALA A 1 10.20 -15.76 -13.89
N ASP A 2 10.29 -16.44 -12.76
CA ASP A 2 9.12 -16.86 -11.99
C ASP A 2 8.75 -15.74 -11.01
N VAL A 3 7.51 -15.27 -11.07
CA VAL A 3 6.98 -14.26 -10.15
C VAL A 3 6.06 -15.00 -9.19
N GLU A 4 6.35 -14.89 -7.89
CA GLU A 4 5.43 -15.40 -6.86
C GLU A 4 4.20 -14.48 -6.80
N VAL A 5 3.02 -15.07 -6.99
CA VAL A 5 1.74 -14.35 -6.99
C VAL A 5 0.90 -14.85 -5.82
N ASP A 6 0.91 -14.08 -4.73
CA ASP A 6 0.14 -14.39 -3.53
C ASP A 6 -1.35 -14.12 -3.68
N TYR A 7 -1.71 -12.93 -4.18
CA TYR A 7 -3.09 -12.52 -4.41
C TYR A 7 -3.29 -12.30 -5.91
N ARG A 8 -4.36 -12.88 -6.47
CA ARG A 8 -4.68 -12.79 -7.91
C ARG A 8 -6.17 -12.64 -8.15
N GLY A 9 -6.51 -11.95 -9.24
CA GLY A 9 -7.91 -11.74 -9.65
C GLY A 9 -8.75 -11.18 -8.50
N TYR A 10 -9.83 -11.88 -8.16
CA TYR A 10 -10.78 -11.50 -7.11
C TYR A 10 -10.21 -11.42 -5.69
N GLU A 11 -8.98 -11.89 -5.45
CA GLU A 11 -8.32 -11.75 -4.16
C GLU A 11 -7.62 -10.39 -4.00
N VAL A 12 -7.47 -9.62 -5.07
CA VAL A 12 -6.85 -8.29 -5.06
C VAL A 12 -7.90 -7.24 -4.69
N THR A 13 -8.17 -7.12 -3.38
CA THR A 13 -9.15 -6.20 -2.80
C THR A 13 -8.49 -5.26 -1.79
N VAL A 14 -9.12 -4.11 -1.54
CA VAL A 14 -8.66 -3.15 -0.52
C VAL A 14 -8.66 -3.80 0.85
N GLU A 15 -9.70 -4.60 1.14
CA GLU A 15 -9.81 -5.33 2.40
C GLU A 15 -8.62 -6.27 2.63
N ASN A 16 -8.25 -7.09 1.64
CA ASN A 16 -7.12 -8.01 1.78
C ASN A 16 -5.80 -7.27 1.95
N PHE A 17 -5.61 -6.16 1.24
CA PHE A 17 -4.42 -5.33 1.38
C PHE A 17 -4.32 -4.73 2.79
N VAL A 18 -5.39 -4.13 3.32
CA VAL A 18 -5.41 -3.57 4.67
C VAL A 18 -5.23 -4.66 5.74
N ARG A 19 -5.86 -5.84 5.57
CA ARG A 19 -5.68 -6.98 6.49
C ARG A 19 -4.23 -7.46 6.50
N LEU A 20 -3.58 -7.53 5.34
CA LEU A 20 -2.17 -7.90 5.18
C LEU A 20 -1.27 -6.95 5.99
N LEU A 21 -1.42 -5.64 5.78
CA LEU A 21 -0.64 -4.61 6.47
C LEU A 21 -0.85 -4.68 8.00
N THR A 22 -2.11 -4.71 8.43
CA THR A 22 -2.49 -4.63 9.85
C THR A 22 -2.36 -5.95 10.62
N GLY A 23 -1.97 -7.03 9.93
CA GLY A 23 -1.81 -8.38 10.48
C GLY A 23 -3.12 -9.04 10.89
N ARG A 24 -4.27 -8.58 10.38
CA ARG A 24 -5.62 -9.10 10.70
C ARG A 24 -5.95 -10.28 9.79
N ASN A 25 -5.23 -11.38 9.99
CA ASN A 25 -5.40 -12.61 9.20
C ASN A 25 -6.44 -13.54 9.84
N GLU A 26 -7.12 -14.30 9.00
CA GLU A 26 -8.04 -15.36 9.45
C GLU A 26 -7.27 -16.62 9.88
N ASN A 27 -7.92 -17.47 10.67
CA ASN A 27 -7.35 -18.76 11.03
C ASN A 27 -7.12 -19.60 9.78
N GLY A 28 -5.88 -20.02 9.55
CA GLY A 28 -5.50 -20.81 8.37
C GLY A 28 -5.04 -20.01 7.16
N THR A 29 -4.97 -18.66 7.19
CA THR A 29 -4.38 -17.87 6.09
C THR A 29 -2.99 -18.40 5.75
N ALA A 30 -2.70 -18.68 4.48
CA ALA A 30 -1.41 -19.20 4.04
C ALA A 30 -0.25 -18.28 4.47
N ARG A 31 0.93 -18.84 4.73
CA ARG A 31 2.10 -18.06 5.19
C ARG A 31 2.49 -16.95 4.20
N SER A 32 2.42 -17.23 2.90
CA SER A 32 2.80 -16.29 1.84
C SER A 32 1.84 -15.09 1.75
N LYS A 33 0.57 -15.28 2.16
CA LYS A 33 -0.45 -14.24 2.32
C LYS A 33 -0.38 -13.47 3.64
N ARG A 34 0.79 -13.41 4.29
CA ARG A 34 0.97 -12.70 5.55
C ARG A 34 2.24 -11.85 5.51
N LEU A 35 2.13 -10.61 5.97
CA LEU A 35 3.30 -9.78 6.23
C LEU A 35 3.87 -10.18 7.60
N LEU A 36 4.94 -10.95 7.64
CA LEU A 36 5.55 -11.45 8.89
C LEU A 36 6.57 -10.46 9.48
N SER A 37 6.21 -9.18 9.49
CA SER A 37 7.06 -8.09 10.00
C SER A 37 6.86 -7.82 11.49
N ASP A 38 7.87 -7.20 12.08
CA ASP A 38 7.96 -6.83 13.50
C ASP A 38 8.68 -5.48 13.66
N ALA A 39 9.02 -5.12 14.90
CA ALA A 39 9.60 -3.84 15.27
C ALA A 39 11.01 -3.62 14.68
N GLY A 40 11.69 -4.66 14.20
CA GLY A 40 13.00 -4.58 13.57
C GLY A 40 12.95 -4.67 12.03
N SER A 41 11.77 -4.82 11.46
CA SER A 41 11.60 -5.07 10.02
C SER A 41 11.55 -3.77 9.22
N ASN A 42 12.29 -3.70 8.12
CA ASN A 42 12.13 -2.63 7.14
C ASN A 42 11.16 -3.09 6.04
N VAL A 43 10.15 -2.26 5.73
CA VAL A 43 9.05 -2.62 4.82
C VAL A 43 9.06 -1.72 3.58
N LEU A 44 9.00 -2.34 2.40
CA LEU A 44 8.73 -1.63 1.14
C LEU A 44 7.28 -1.87 0.74
N ILE A 45 6.54 -0.78 0.52
CA ILE A 45 5.23 -0.81 -0.15
C ILE A 45 5.39 -0.12 -1.49
N TYR A 46 5.18 -0.88 -2.57
CA TYR A 46 5.13 -0.36 -3.93
C TYR A 46 3.72 -0.52 -4.49
N LEU A 47 3.08 0.58 -4.87
CA LEU A 47 1.77 0.58 -5.50
C LEU A 47 1.86 1.19 -6.89
N THR A 48 1.28 0.52 -7.88
CA THR A 48 1.18 1.01 -9.25
C THR A 48 -0.19 0.69 -9.82
N GLY A 49 -0.75 1.60 -10.59
CA GLY A 49 -2.06 1.44 -11.21
C GLY A 49 -2.67 2.77 -11.60
N HIS A 50 -4.00 2.79 -11.68
CA HIS A 50 -4.76 4.00 -11.93
C HIS A 50 -5.26 4.60 -10.62
N GLY A 51 -5.31 5.93 -10.56
CA GLY A 51 -5.71 6.67 -9.37
C GLY A 51 -6.03 8.12 -9.73
N GLY A 52 -6.21 8.92 -8.70
CA GLY A 52 -6.48 10.35 -8.81
C GLY A 52 -6.19 11.03 -7.47
N ASP A 53 -6.79 12.20 -7.26
CA ASP A 53 -6.60 12.98 -6.03
C ASP A 53 -7.08 12.21 -4.80
N GLY A 54 -6.12 11.66 -4.05
CA GLY A 54 -6.32 10.96 -2.80
C GLY A 54 -6.84 9.53 -2.90
N PHE A 55 -6.79 8.88 -4.08
CA PHE A 55 -7.18 7.48 -4.21
C PHE A 55 -6.39 6.69 -5.26
N LEU A 56 -6.33 5.37 -5.09
CA LEU A 56 -5.83 4.40 -6.07
C LEU A 56 -6.85 3.26 -6.26
N LYS A 57 -7.11 2.89 -7.51
CA LYS A 57 -8.06 1.83 -7.86
C LYS A 57 -7.50 0.44 -7.61
N PHE A 58 -8.32 -0.40 -7.01
CA PHE A 58 -8.14 -1.85 -6.90
C PHE A 58 -9.16 -2.52 -7.81
N GLN A 59 -8.68 -3.15 -8.88
CA GLN A 59 -9.56 -3.66 -9.96
C GLN A 59 -10.48 -2.53 -10.49
N ASP A 60 -11.66 -2.87 -11.00
CA ASP A 60 -12.61 -1.92 -11.58
C ASP A 60 -13.65 -1.39 -10.58
N SER A 61 -13.71 -1.94 -9.35
CA SER A 61 -14.83 -1.72 -8.43
C SER A 61 -14.47 -1.12 -7.08
N GLU A 62 -13.20 -1.15 -6.69
CA GLU A 62 -12.76 -0.67 -5.36
C GLU A 62 -11.67 0.39 -5.51
N GLU A 63 -11.56 1.24 -4.50
CA GLU A 63 -10.56 2.29 -4.40
C GLU A 63 -10.05 2.31 -2.96
N ILE A 64 -8.72 2.38 -2.78
CA ILE A 64 -8.14 2.72 -1.49
C ILE A 64 -7.90 4.22 -1.45
N THR A 65 -8.40 4.87 -0.40
CA THR A 65 -8.17 6.30 -0.18
C THR A 65 -6.85 6.54 0.55
N ASN A 66 -6.31 7.76 0.42
CA ASN A 66 -5.13 8.20 1.16
C ASN A 66 -5.32 8.14 2.68
N GLN A 67 -6.57 8.32 3.16
CA GLN A 67 -6.92 8.19 4.57
C GLN A 67 -6.87 6.73 5.03
N GLU A 68 -7.47 5.80 4.28
CA GLU A 68 -7.45 4.38 4.64
C GLU A 68 -6.02 3.82 4.63
N LEU A 69 -5.20 4.26 3.68
CA LEU A 69 -3.79 3.91 3.63
C LEU A 69 -3.02 4.45 4.83
N ALA A 70 -3.22 5.72 5.19
CA ALA A 70 -2.62 6.33 6.37
C ALA A 70 -3.03 5.60 7.66
N ASP A 71 -4.32 5.28 7.82
CA ASP A 71 -4.86 4.58 8.98
C ASP A 71 -4.35 3.13 9.07
N ALA A 72 -4.11 2.47 7.94
CA ALA A 72 -3.50 1.14 7.90
C ALA A 72 -2.03 1.19 8.34
N ILE A 73 -1.25 2.17 7.85
CA ILE A 73 0.15 2.35 8.23
C ILE A 73 0.27 2.77 9.70
N GLU A 74 -0.65 3.59 10.21
CA GLU A 74 -0.70 3.91 11.64
C GLU A 74 -0.92 2.66 12.48
N GLN A 75 -1.86 1.80 12.10
CA GLN A 75 -2.05 0.54 12.79
C GLN A 75 -0.81 -0.36 12.73
N MET A 76 -0.03 -0.31 11.63
CA MET A 76 1.26 -1.01 11.59
C MET A 76 2.23 -0.44 12.62
N TRP A 77 2.32 0.89 12.74
CA TRP A 77 3.21 1.55 13.67
C TRP A 77 2.82 1.27 15.14
N GLN A 78 1.55 1.45 15.49
CA GLN A 78 1.01 1.18 16.83
C GLN A 78 1.24 -0.28 17.25
N LYS A 79 1.20 -1.21 16.30
CA LYS A 79 1.45 -2.64 16.53
C LYS A 79 2.91 -3.04 16.35
N GLN A 80 3.82 -2.08 16.18
CA GLN A 80 5.26 -2.30 16.04
C GLN A 80 5.58 -3.30 14.92
N ARG A 81 4.99 -3.09 13.73
CA ARG A 81 5.14 -3.97 12.56
C ARG A 81 6.16 -3.47 11.55
N TYR A 82 6.86 -2.38 11.84
CA TYR A 82 8.01 -1.93 11.07
C TYR A 82 8.94 -1.06 11.94
N ASN A 83 10.22 -1.04 11.56
CA ASN A 83 11.23 -0.09 11.99
C ASN A 83 11.22 1.14 11.07
N GLU A 84 11.40 0.91 9.76
CA GLU A 84 11.31 1.91 8.70
C GLU A 84 10.39 1.41 7.57
N LEU A 85 9.63 2.33 6.97
CA LEU A 85 8.76 2.06 5.84
C LEU A 85 9.17 2.92 4.65
N PHE A 86 9.47 2.28 3.52
CA PHE A 86 9.63 2.95 2.25
C PHE A 86 8.35 2.77 1.42
N PHE A 87 7.69 3.89 1.11
CA PHE A 87 6.48 3.93 0.30
C PHE A 87 6.80 4.51 -1.08
N MET A 88 6.55 3.75 -2.13
CA MET A 88 6.68 4.20 -3.51
C MET A 88 5.37 4.00 -4.24
N ILE A 89 4.91 5.04 -4.93
CA ILE A 89 3.64 4.99 -5.66
C ILE A 89 3.77 5.56 -7.07
N ASP A 90 3.24 4.82 -8.04
CA ASP A 90 3.24 5.16 -9.45
C ASP A 90 1.81 5.16 -10.04
N THR A 91 1.21 6.34 -10.09
CA THR A 91 -0.15 6.60 -10.59
C THR A 91 -0.31 8.09 -10.92
N CYS A 92 -1.44 8.51 -11.52
CA CYS A 92 -1.77 9.92 -11.65
C CYS A 92 -2.03 10.56 -10.27
N GLN A 93 -1.53 11.77 -10.06
CA GLN A 93 -1.63 12.50 -8.78
C GLN A 93 -1.08 11.71 -7.57
N ALA A 94 -0.03 10.93 -7.78
CA ALA A 94 0.50 9.98 -6.80
C ALA A 94 0.94 10.64 -5.47
N ALA A 95 1.42 11.89 -5.51
CA ALA A 95 1.81 12.61 -4.29
C ALA A 95 0.65 12.77 -3.29
N SER A 96 -0.60 12.88 -3.77
CA SER A 96 -1.79 13.01 -2.91
C SER A 96 -1.99 11.82 -1.94
N MET A 97 -1.39 10.67 -2.25
CA MET A 97 -1.59 9.43 -1.51
C MET A 97 -0.84 9.37 -0.17
N TYR A 98 0.27 10.09 -0.03
CA TYR A 98 1.04 10.14 1.21
C TYR A 98 0.85 11.43 2.01
N GLU A 99 0.09 12.41 1.51
CA GLU A 99 -0.13 13.70 2.21
C GLU A 99 -0.73 13.53 3.61
N LYS A 100 -1.47 12.44 3.81
CA LYS A 100 -2.09 12.09 5.08
C LYS A 100 -1.28 11.14 5.94
N PHE A 101 -0.04 10.81 5.59
CA PHE A 101 0.78 9.98 6.47
C PHE A 101 1.15 10.75 7.72
N TYR A 102 0.77 10.21 8.88
CA TYR A 102 1.00 10.81 10.19
C TYR A 102 1.78 9.88 11.14
N SER A 103 2.20 8.71 10.67
CA SER A 103 3.08 7.81 11.40
C SER A 103 4.56 8.10 11.11
N PRO A 104 5.48 7.85 12.06
CA PRO A 104 6.89 8.16 11.90
C PRO A 104 7.63 7.11 11.05
N ASN A 105 8.88 7.41 10.71
CA ASN A 105 9.82 6.51 10.02
C ASN A 105 9.34 6.06 8.62
N ILE A 106 8.65 6.95 7.92
CA ILE A 106 8.23 6.73 6.53
C ILE A 106 9.05 7.62 5.60
N LEU A 107 9.67 7.01 4.59
CA LEU A 107 10.14 7.71 3.40
C LEU A 107 9.13 7.45 2.28
N ALA A 108 8.61 8.51 1.65
CA ALA A 108 7.62 8.39 0.57
C ALA A 108 8.12 9.05 -0.72
N VAL A 109 7.93 8.38 -1.86
CA VAL A 109 8.24 8.89 -3.20
C VAL A 109 7.06 8.60 -4.13
N ALA A 110 6.71 9.59 -4.96
CA ALA A 110 5.67 9.49 -5.97
C ALA A 110 6.21 9.79 -7.37
N SER A 111 5.61 9.19 -8.40
CA SER A 111 5.94 9.46 -9.80
C SER A 111 5.34 10.75 -10.37
N SER A 112 4.33 11.33 -9.72
CA SER A 112 3.63 12.56 -10.14
C SER A 112 3.17 13.42 -8.96
N LEU A 113 3.09 14.74 -9.15
CA LEU A 113 2.56 15.70 -8.18
C LEU A 113 1.02 15.81 -8.26
N VAL A 114 0.39 16.42 -7.25
CA VAL A 114 -1.05 16.75 -7.28
C VAL A 114 -1.31 17.71 -8.43
N GLY A 115 -2.32 17.40 -9.26
CA GLY A 115 -2.62 18.16 -10.48
C GLY A 115 -1.75 17.79 -11.70
N GLU A 116 -0.84 16.84 -11.59
CA GLU A 116 -0.07 16.29 -12.72
C GLU A 116 -0.53 14.86 -13.07
N ASP A 117 -0.65 14.59 -14.37
CA ASP A 117 -0.90 13.23 -14.89
C ASP A 117 0.40 12.41 -14.85
N SER A 118 0.29 11.10 -14.58
CA SER A 118 1.43 10.18 -14.77
C SER A 118 1.63 9.90 -16.26
N LEU A 119 2.84 10.12 -16.74
CA LEU A 119 3.21 9.91 -18.15
C LEU A 119 3.69 8.47 -18.33
N SER A 120 3.09 7.72 -19.26
CA SER A 120 3.65 6.46 -19.74
C SER A 120 4.52 6.71 -20.99
N HIS A 121 5.71 6.10 -21.03
CA HIS A 121 6.51 6.03 -22.25
C HIS A 121 6.01 4.84 -23.10
N HIS A 122 5.75 5.11 -24.38
CA HIS A 122 5.43 4.11 -25.41
C HIS A 122 6.65 3.28 -25.83
#